data_AF-A0A2H0SD33-F1
#
_entry.id   AF-A0A2H0SD33-F1
#
_cell.length_a   1.000
_cell.length_b   1.000
_cell.length_c   1.000
_cell.angle_alpha   90.00
_cell.angle_beta   90.00
_cell.angle_gamma   90.00
#
_symmetry.space_group_name_H-M   'P 1'
#
loop_
_entity.id
_entity.type
_entity.pdbx_description
1 polymer ?
#
loop_
_entity_poly.entity_id
_entity_poly.type
_entity_poly.pdbx_seq_one_letter_code
_entity_poly.pdbx_strand_id
1 'polypeptide(L)'
;MKYKQKNAGFTLIELLVVISIIGILSTLAVVSLNNARVKARDAKRVSDIKQVQTALELFLSDRDGYPAASNLTLGSGAGLRLSRDAGFSEVASGTIYMGKLPANALPGGKDYKYSSFTSSTASTACTTTPCPWYKITFTLEEATGGIGAGDHVADPNGME
;
A
#
# COMPACT_ATOMS: atom_id res chain seq x y z
N MET A 1 54.00 -41.70 25.59
CA MET A 1 52.67 -42.10 26.11
C MET A 1 51.62 -41.35 25.31
N LYS A 2 50.82 -42.01 24.46
CA LYS A 2 49.82 -41.37 23.59
C LYS A 2 48.43 -41.57 24.21
N TYR A 3 47.76 -40.50 24.64
CA TYR A 3 46.39 -40.56 25.15
C TYR A 3 45.41 -40.74 23.99
N LYS A 4 44.70 -41.87 23.97
CA LYS A 4 43.68 -42.19 22.96
C LYS A 4 42.41 -41.38 23.29
N GLN A 5 42.16 -40.32 22.54
CA GLN A 5 40.96 -39.50 22.67
C GLN A 5 39.73 -40.36 22.34
N LYS A 6 38.76 -40.45 23.26
CA LYS A 6 37.48 -41.10 23.01
C LYS A 6 36.61 -40.12 22.22
N ASN A 7 36.25 -40.47 20.99
CA ASN A 7 35.26 -39.71 20.23
C ASN A 7 33.90 -39.85 20.93
N ALA A 8 33.41 -38.76 21.53
CA ALA A 8 32.05 -38.70 22.06
C ALA A 8 31.07 -38.56 20.90
N GLY A 9 30.17 -39.53 20.75
CA GLY A 9 29.05 -39.45 19.82
C GLY A 9 27.84 -38.77 20.48
N PHE A 10 27.03 -38.07 19.68
CA PHE A 10 25.75 -37.54 20.13
C PHE A 10 24.78 -38.66 20.48
N THR A 11 24.01 -38.50 21.56
CA THR A 11 22.92 -39.40 21.90
C THR A 11 21.67 -39.07 21.09
N LEU A 12 20.84 -40.08 20.81
CA LEU A 12 19.57 -39.88 20.11
C LEU A 12 18.62 -38.92 20.86
N ILE A 13 18.65 -38.95 22.20
CA ILE A 13 17.83 -38.06 23.02
C ILE A 13 18.28 -36.60 22.93
N GLU A 14 19.59 -36.35 22.89
CA GLU A 14 20.12 -34.98 22.70
C GLU A 14 19.68 -34.41 21.36
N LEU A 15 19.76 -35.20 20.27
CA LEU A 15 19.33 -34.75 18.96
C LEU A 15 17.81 -34.53 18.90
N LEU A 16 17.02 -35.39 19.58
CA LEU A 16 15.56 -35.26 19.67
C LEU A 16 15.13 -33.98 20.40
N VAL A 17 15.79 -33.63 21.50
CA VAL A 17 15.50 -32.40 22.25
C VAL A 17 15.84 -31.15 21.44
N VAL A 18 16.91 -31.18 20.64
CA VAL A 18 17.30 -30.03 19.81
C VAL A 18 16.27 -29.76 18.72
N ILE A 19 15.86 -30.80 17.98
CA ILE A 19 14.88 -30.62 16.91
C ILE A 19 13.50 -30.22 17.46
N SER A 20 13.13 -30.67 18.66
CA SER A 20 11.86 -30.28 19.27
C SER A 20 11.85 -28.80 19.68
N ILE A 21 12.94 -28.29 20.26
CA ILE A 21 13.08 -26.87 20.58
C ILE A 21 13.08 -26.01 19.31
N ILE A 22 13.84 -26.39 18.28
CA ILE A 22 13.84 -25.70 16.99
C ILE A 22 12.43 -25.68 16.38
N GLY A 23 11.70 -26.79 16.47
CA GLY A 23 10.31 -26.88 16.03
C GLY A 23 9.41 -25.84 16.69
N ILE A 24 9.44 -25.74 18.02
CA ILE A 24 8.65 -24.77 18.79
C ILE A 24 9.04 -23.32 18.46
N LEU A 25 10.35 -23.03 18.38
CA LEU A 25 10.81 -21.68 18.06
C LEU A 25 10.43 -21.27 16.63
N SER A 26 10.48 -22.20 15.68
CA SER A 26 10.17 -21.93 14.28
C SER A 26 8.71 -21.54 14.05
N THR A 27 7.76 -22.16 14.74
CA THR A 27 6.32 -21.85 14.57
C THR A 27 5.97 -20.46 15.09
N LEU A 28 6.51 -20.07 16.24
CA LEU A 28 6.34 -18.72 16.80
C LEU A 28 6.94 -17.64 15.89
N ALA A 29 8.11 -17.91 15.31
CA ALA A 29 8.76 -16.99 14.37
C ALA A 29 7.92 -16.75 13.11
N VAL A 30 7.29 -17.79 12.55
CA VAL A 30 6.44 -17.68 11.36
C VAL A 30 5.20 -16.81 11.63
N VAL A 31 4.53 -17.00 12.77
CA VAL A 31 3.36 -16.18 13.12
C VAL A 31 3.75 -14.71 13.29
N SER A 32 4.85 -14.45 14.01
CA SER A 32 5.36 -13.09 14.20
C SER A 32 5.71 -12.40 12.87
N LEU A 33 6.38 -13.12 11.97
CA LEU A 33 6.75 -12.62 10.65
C LEU A 33 5.53 -12.29 9.79
N ASN A 34 4.49 -13.13 9.81
CA ASN A 34 3.27 -12.86 9.07
C ASN A 34 2.60 -11.58 9.54
N ASN A 35 2.48 -11.36 10.85
CA ASN A 35 1.92 -10.13 11.41
C ASN A 35 2.77 -8.89 11.06
N ALA A 36 4.09 -9.01 11.09
CA ALA A 36 5.00 -7.93 10.70
C ALA A 36 4.83 -7.57 9.20
N ARG A 37 4.65 -8.58 8.34
CA ARG A 37 4.39 -8.37 6.90
C ARG A 37 3.07 -7.66 6.65
N VAL A 38 2.00 -8.00 7.38
CA VAL A 38 0.70 -7.31 7.28
C VAL A 38 0.84 -5.82 7.63
N LYS A 39 1.42 -5.52 8.81
CA LYS A 39 1.66 -4.14 9.24
C LYS A 39 2.53 -3.34 8.27
N ALA A 40 3.55 -3.96 7.70
CA ALA A 40 4.40 -3.32 6.70
C ALA A 40 3.63 -2.98 5.41
N ARG A 41 2.71 -3.85 4.97
CA ARG A 41 1.84 -3.57 3.83
C ARG A 41 0.88 -2.43 4.14
N ASP A 42 0.22 -2.43 5.29
CA ASP A 42 -0.70 -1.35 5.66
C ASP A 42 0.00 -0.01 5.81
N ALA A 43 1.19 0.03 6.43
CA ALA A 43 2.00 1.24 6.51
C ALA A 43 2.38 1.76 5.11
N LYS A 44 2.69 0.84 4.19
CA LYS A 44 2.92 1.18 2.78
C LYS A 44 1.66 1.72 2.12
N ARG A 45 0.48 1.11 2.31
CA ARG A 45 -0.79 1.59 1.76
C ARG A 45 -1.08 3.02 2.19
N VAL A 46 -0.99 3.30 3.49
CA VAL A 46 -1.19 4.65 4.03
C VAL A 46 -0.19 5.65 3.44
N SER A 47 1.09 5.26 3.33
CA SER A 47 2.12 6.12 2.73
C SER A 47 1.87 6.39 1.24
N ASP A 48 1.48 5.37 0.48
CA ASP A 48 1.17 5.47 -0.94
C ASP A 48 0.00 6.43 -1.18
N ILE A 49 -1.07 6.34 -0.39
CA ILE A 49 -2.22 7.25 -0.48
C ILE A 49 -1.82 8.70 -0.17
N LYS A 50 -1.04 8.94 0.89
CA LYS A 50 -0.54 10.29 1.22
C LYS A 50 0.30 10.91 0.10
N GLN A 51 1.12 10.10 -0.57
CA GLN A 51 1.91 10.55 -1.72
C GLN A 51 1.00 10.95 -2.89
N VAL A 52 -0.05 10.17 -3.16
CA VAL A 52 -1.05 10.49 -4.19
C VAL A 52 -1.79 11.79 -3.84
N GLN A 53 -2.24 11.97 -2.58
CA GLN A 53 -2.91 13.20 -2.14
C GLN A 53 -2.00 14.42 -2.37
N THR A 54 -0.73 14.33 -1.98
CA THR A 54 0.24 15.41 -2.19
C THR A 54 0.38 15.76 -3.68
N ALA A 55 0.45 14.76 -4.57
CA ALA A 55 0.53 15.00 -6.00
C ALA A 55 -0.78 15.60 -6.59
N LEU A 56 -1.94 15.24 -6.03
CA LEU A 56 -3.23 15.83 -6.38
C LEU A 56 -3.34 17.30 -5.95
N GLU A 57 -2.82 17.66 -4.78
CA GLU A 57 -2.75 19.06 -4.32
C GLU A 57 -1.86 19.91 -5.22
N LEU A 58 -0.73 19.37 -5.68
CA LEU A 58 0.12 20.05 -6.67
C LEU A 58 -0.61 20.24 -8.01
N PHE A 59 -1.39 19.24 -8.45
CA PHE A 59 -2.21 19.37 -9.66
C PHE A 59 -3.30 20.44 -9.49
N LEU A 60 -3.97 20.46 -8.33
CA LEU A 60 -5.00 21.45 -7.99
C LEU A 60 -4.44 22.87 -8.07
N SER A 61 -3.25 23.09 -7.50
CA SER A 61 -2.57 24.40 -7.52
C SER A 61 -2.31 24.94 -8.94
N ASP A 62 -2.21 24.06 -9.95
CA ASP A 62 -1.86 24.41 -11.33
C ASP A 62 -3.06 24.41 -12.29
N ARG A 63 -4.17 23.75 -11.93
CA ARG A 63 -5.31 23.47 -12.82
C ARG A 63 -6.67 23.86 -12.23
N ASP A 64 -6.71 24.48 -11.05
CA ASP A 64 -7.91 24.94 -10.33
C ASP A 64 -8.95 23.82 -10.06
N GLY A 65 -8.56 22.56 -10.18
CA GLY A 65 -9.36 21.39 -9.87
C GLY A 65 -8.55 20.10 -9.98
N TYR A 66 -9.13 19.00 -9.53
CA TYR A 66 -8.54 17.66 -9.62
C TYR A 66 -8.75 17.03 -11.00
N PRO A 67 -7.91 16.06 -11.39
CA PRO A 67 -8.06 15.35 -12.67
C PRO A 67 -9.41 14.63 -12.75
N ALA A 68 -10.11 14.80 -13.87
CA ALA A 68 -11.36 14.10 -14.13
C ALA A 68 -11.10 12.61 -14.40
N ALA A 69 -11.60 11.72 -13.56
CA ALA A 69 -11.57 10.28 -13.80
C ALA A 69 -12.65 9.57 -12.96
N SER A 70 -13.10 8.41 -13.43
CA SER A 70 -14.11 7.59 -12.77
C SER A 70 -13.63 6.16 -12.59
N ASN A 71 -13.68 5.64 -11.36
CA ASN A 71 -13.25 4.28 -11.01
C ASN A 71 -11.85 3.90 -11.55
N LEU A 72 -10.94 4.87 -11.62
CA LEU A 72 -9.59 4.67 -12.12
C LEU A 72 -8.79 3.82 -11.13
N THR A 73 -8.14 2.76 -11.62
CA THR A 73 -7.29 1.92 -10.77
C THR A 73 -5.88 2.48 -10.73
N LEU A 74 -5.44 2.94 -9.56
CA LEU A 74 -4.09 3.47 -9.40
C LEU A 74 -3.07 2.34 -9.43
N GLY A 75 -1.93 2.59 -10.08
CA GLY A 75 -0.86 1.61 -10.18
C GLY A 75 -1.20 0.38 -11.02
N SER A 76 -2.35 0.36 -11.71
CA SER A 76 -2.61 -0.59 -12.80
C SER A 76 -1.48 -0.49 -13.84
N GLY A 77 -1.08 -1.64 -14.39
CA GLY A 77 0.11 -1.80 -15.24
C GLY A 77 0.19 -0.81 -16.42
N ALA A 78 1.43 -0.62 -16.91
CA ALA A 78 1.91 0.30 -17.96
C ALA A 78 2.31 1.74 -17.56
N GLY A 79 2.52 2.01 -16.26
CA GLY A 79 3.24 3.22 -15.85
C GLY A 79 2.38 4.48 -15.88
N LEU A 80 1.11 4.32 -15.50
CA LEU A 80 0.17 5.41 -15.26
C LEU A 80 0.80 6.45 -14.32
N ARG A 81 0.71 7.71 -14.73
CA ARG A 81 1.31 8.86 -14.05
C ARG A 81 0.30 9.99 -13.95
N LEU A 82 0.62 10.97 -13.12
CA LEU A 82 -0.15 12.20 -12.97
C LEU A 82 0.67 13.37 -13.54
N SER A 83 0.13 14.06 -14.54
CA SER A 83 0.76 15.21 -15.20
C SER A 83 -0.23 16.33 -15.49
N ARG A 84 0.26 17.56 -15.67
CA ARG A 84 -0.52 18.80 -15.78
C ARG A 84 -1.57 18.78 -16.89
N ASP A 85 -1.20 18.39 -18.10
CA ASP A 85 -2.08 18.54 -19.25
C ASP A 85 -2.85 17.24 -19.58
N ALA A 86 -2.27 16.08 -19.23
CA ALA A 86 -2.87 14.79 -19.50
C ALA A 86 -3.62 14.18 -18.30
N GLY A 87 -3.57 14.81 -17.12
CA GLY A 87 -4.14 14.25 -15.89
C GLY A 87 -3.54 12.87 -15.59
N PHE A 88 -4.42 11.88 -15.36
CA PHE A 88 -4.04 10.48 -15.25
C PHE A 88 -3.92 9.83 -16.63
N SER A 89 -2.69 9.57 -17.06
CA SER A 89 -2.40 8.99 -18.38
C SER A 89 -1.09 8.20 -18.36
N GLU A 90 -0.92 7.28 -19.31
CA GLU A 90 0.37 6.59 -19.56
C GLU A 90 1.32 7.44 -20.41
N VAL A 91 0.86 8.59 -20.92
CA VAL A 91 1.67 9.57 -21.63
C VAL A 91 1.70 10.84 -20.80
N ALA A 92 2.89 11.33 -20.46
CA ALA A 92 3.04 12.59 -19.73
C ALA A 92 2.90 13.74 -20.72
N SER A 93 2.20 14.80 -20.31
CA SER A 93 2.23 16.09 -20.99
C SER A 93 2.25 17.21 -19.95
N GLY A 94 3.16 18.15 -20.13
CA GLY A 94 3.44 19.21 -19.17
C GLY A 94 4.19 18.71 -17.92
N THR A 95 4.04 19.43 -16.81
CA THR A 95 4.68 19.10 -15.53
C THR A 95 4.20 17.74 -15.01
N ILE A 96 5.12 16.89 -14.58
CA ILE A 96 4.82 15.59 -13.96
C ILE A 96 4.76 15.76 -12.45
N TYR A 97 3.60 15.52 -11.85
CA TYR A 97 3.42 15.57 -10.39
C TYR A 97 3.70 14.23 -9.73
N MET A 98 3.46 13.13 -10.45
CA MET A 98 3.88 11.80 -10.01
C MET A 98 4.17 10.90 -11.20
N GLY A 99 5.43 10.46 -11.33
CA GLY A 99 5.90 9.70 -12.50
C GLY A 99 5.41 8.24 -12.58
N LYS A 100 5.01 7.65 -11.45
CA LYS A 100 4.38 6.33 -11.38
C LYS A 100 3.43 6.28 -10.20
N LEU A 101 2.16 5.95 -10.45
CA LEU A 101 1.20 5.75 -9.39
C LEU A 101 1.47 4.45 -8.63
N PRO A 102 1.37 4.47 -7.29
CA PRO A 102 1.54 3.28 -6.48
C PRO A 102 0.38 2.29 -6.72
N ALA A 103 0.69 1.01 -6.61
CA ALA A 103 -0.27 -0.09 -6.66
C ALA A 103 -0.42 -0.70 -5.26
N ASN A 104 -1.57 -1.30 -4.99
CA ASN A 104 -1.81 -2.00 -3.72
C ASN A 104 -0.78 -3.11 -3.47
N ALA A 105 -0.32 -3.22 -2.22
CA ALA A 105 0.60 -4.26 -1.79
C ALA A 105 -0.15 -5.60 -1.61
N LEU A 106 0.32 -6.66 -2.29
CA LEU A 106 -0.24 -8.02 -2.22
C LEU A 106 0.50 -8.90 -1.18
N PRO A 107 -0.10 -10.01 -0.72
CA PRO A 107 -1.48 -10.46 -0.93
C PRO A 107 -2.41 -9.81 0.09
N GLY A 108 -3.51 -9.21 -0.36
CA GLY A 108 -4.50 -8.57 0.53
C GLY A 108 -4.85 -7.15 0.12
N GLY A 109 -6.01 -6.67 0.60
CA GLY A 109 -6.57 -5.37 0.24
C GLY A 109 -7.10 -5.29 -1.19
N LYS A 110 -7.92 -4.28 -1.46
CA LYS A 110 -8.40 -3.95 -2.81
C LYS A 110 -7.43 -3.00 -3.51
N ASP A 111 -7.43 -2.99 -4.83
CA ASP A 111 -6.69 -1.97 -5.59
C ASP A 111 -7.19 -0.57 -5.21
N TYR A 112 -6.28 0.40 -5.20
CA TYR A 112 -6.66 1.78 -4.97
C TYR A 112 -7.52 2.28 -6.14
N LYS A 113 -8.70 2.83 -5.86
CA LYS A 113 -9.57 3.41 -6.89
C LYS A 113 -9.72 4.91 -6.69
N TYR A 114 -9.50 5.68 -7.75
CA TYR A 114 -9.72 7.13 -7.76
C TYR A 114 -10.99 7.47 -8.54
N SER A 115 -11.79 8.38 -7.99
CA SER A 115 -12.88 9.05 -8.71
C SER A 115 -12.93 10.54 -8.33
N SER A 116 -13.13 11.41 -9.31
CA SER A 116 -13.36 12.85 -9.11
C SER A 116 -14.85 13.16 -8.99
N PHE A 117 -15.21 14.27 -8.35
CA PHE A 117 -16.60 14.67 -8.10
C PHE A 117 -16.77 16.20 -8.18
N THR A 118 -18.00 16.66 -8.41
CA THR A 118 -18.37 18.09 -8.43
C THR A 118 -18.60 18.67 -7.04
N SER A 119 -18.74 17.82 -6.03
CA SER A 119 -18.84 18.19 -4.60
C SER A 119 -18.54 16.96 -3.73
N SER A 120 -18.41 17.15 -2.42
CA SER A 120 -18.23 16.06 -1.45
C SER A 120 -19.41 15.08 -1.38
N THR A 121 -20.62 15.57 -1.69
CA THR A 121 -21.88 14.82 -1.66
C THR A 121 -22.29 14.23 -2.99
N ALA A 122 -21.59 14.56 -4.08
CA ALA A 122 -21.89 14.02 -5.39
C ALA A 122 -21.62 12.50 -5.42
N SER A 123 -22.55 11.77 -6.03
CA SER A 123 -22.46 10.31 -6.25
C SER A 123 -21.99 9.96 -7.66
N THR A 124 -22.06 10.92 -8.59
CA THR A 124 -21.62 10.74 -9.98
C THR A 124 -20.25 11.36 -10.17
N ALA A 125 -19.36 10.61 -10.83
CA ALA A 125 -18.03 11.08 -11.11
C ALA A 125 -18.04 12.32 -12.02
N CYS A 126 -17.18 13.29 -11.72
CA CYS A 126 -16.99 14.50 -12.49
C CYS A 126 -16.21 14.21 -13.77
N THR A 127 -16.81 14.51 -14.93
CA THR A 127 -16.24 14.31 -16.27
C THR A 127 -15.81 15.60 -16.95
N THR A 128 -16.17 16.76 -16.39
CA THR A 128 -15.85 18.09 -16.92
C THR A 128 -14.97 18.84 -15.93
N THR A 129 -13.76 19.21 -16.34
CA THR A 129 -12.83 19.96 -15.50
C THR A 129 -13.23 21.44 -15.41
N PRO A 130 -13.03 22.12 -14.26
CA PRO A 130 -12.34 21.65 -13.05
C PRO A 130 -13.24 20.83 -12.11
N CYS A 131 -12.74 19.70 -11.61
CA CYS A 131 -13.44 18.90 -10.59
C CYS A 131 -12.97 19.31 -9.18
N PRO A 132 -13.82 19.89 -8.33
CA PRO A 132 -13.41 20.42 -7.02
C PRO A 132 -13.20 19.35 -5.94
N TRP A 133 -13.59 18.09 -6.18
CA TRP A 133 -13.51 17.03 -5.19
C TRP A 133 -13.00 15.71 -5.77
N TYR A 134 -12.46 14.83 -4.92
CA TYR A 134 -12.11 13.45 -5.29
C TYR A 134 -12.30 12.50 -4.12
N LYS A 135 -12.33 11.20 -4.42
CA LYS A 135 -12.24 10.11 -3.43
C LYS A 135 -11.27 9.06 -3.93
N ILE A 136 -10.36 8.61 -3.07
CA ILE A 136 -9.51 7.44 -3.27
C ILE A 136 -9.95 6.36 -2.29
N THR A 137 -10.40 5.21 -2.78
CA THR A 137 -10.73 4.07 -1.92
C THR A 137 -9.56 3.12 -1.81
N PHE A 138 -9.32 2.60 -0.61
CA PHE A 138 -8.29 1.61 -0.31
C PHE A 138 -8.74 0.72 0.85
N THR A 139 -8.04 -0.39 1.09
CA THR A 139 -8.39 -1.31 2.17
C THR A 139 -7.16 -1.58 3.03
N LEU A 140 -7.30 -1.47 4.34
CA LEU A 140 -6.29 -1.91 5.31
C LEU A 140 -6.66 -3.29 5.83
N GLU A 141 -5.66 -4.17 5.96
CA GLU A 141 -5.85 -5.51 6.52
C GLU A 141 -5.95 -5.45 8.05
N GLU A 142 -5.16 -4.60 8.69
CA GLU A 142 -5.14 -4.37 10.12
C GLU A 142 -5.09 -2.88 10.45
N ALA A 143 -5.42 -2.52 11.69
CA ALA A 143 -5.35 -1.14 12.13
C ALA A 143 -3.91 -0.60 12.09
N THR A 144 -3.71 0.54 11.42
CA THR A 144 -2.39 1.14 11.22
C THR A 144 -2.49 2.67 11.21
N GLY A 145 -1.56 3.35 11.91
CA GLY A 145 -1.46 4.81 11.86
C GLY A 145 -2.65 5.56 12.45
N GLY A 146 -3.40 4.95 13.37
CA GLY A 146 -4.63 5.50 13.94
C GLY A 146 -5.90 5.24 13.11
N ILE A 147 -5.75 4.56 11.96
CA ILE A 147 -6.85 4.15 11.09
C ILE A 147 -7.20 2.68 11.39
N GLY A 148 -8.48 2.34 11.37
CA GLY A 148 -8.97 0.98 11.59
C GLY A 148 -8.57 0.00 10.48
N ALA A 149 -8.98 -1.26 10.64
CA ALA A 149 -8.95 -2.22 9.54
C ALA A 149 -10.22 -2.08 8.69
N GLY A 150 -10.14 -2.42 7.40
CA GLY A 150 -11.28 -2.41 6.49
C GLY A 150 -11.14 -1.42 5.33
N ASP A 151 -12.27 -1.09 4.71
CA ASP A 151 -12.33 -0.17 3.58
C ASP A 151 -12.32 1.28 4.09
N HIS A 152 -11.45 2.08 3.49
CA HIS A 152 -11.19 3.47 3.85
C HIS A 152 -11.22 4.37 2.63
N VAL A 153 -11.46 5.66 2.87
CA VAL A 153 -11.54 6.68 1.82
C VAL A 153 -10.61 7.82 2.16
N ALA A 154 -9.83 8.25 1.17
CA ALA A 154 -9.06 9.48 1.21
C ALA A 154 -9.69 10.51 0.29
N ASP A 155 -9.84 11.73 0.77
CA ASP A 155 -10.38 12.87 0.03
C ASP A 155 -9.56 14.14 0.37
N PRO A 156 -9.92 15.33 -0.15
CA PRO A 156 -9.20 16.58 0.16
C PRO A 156 -9.12 16.93 1.66
N ASN A 157 -10.05 16.44 2.49
CA ASN A 157 -10.04 16.74 3.92
C ASN A 157 -9.13 15.80 4.73
N GLY A 158 -8.74 14.65 4.17
CA GLY A 158 -7.89 13.70 4.87
C GLY A 158 -8.15 12.26 4.47
N MET A 159 -7.85 11.35 5.38
CA MET A 159 -8.12 9.92 5.24
C MET A 159 -8.97 9.47 6.43
N GLU A 160 -10.04 8.73 6.13
CA GLU A 160 -11.00 8.20 7.10
C GLU A 160 -11.20 6.71 6.92
#